data_AF-A0A950ERF2-F1
#
_entry.id   AF-A0A950ERF2-F1
#
_cell.length_a   1.000
_cell.length_b   1.000
_cell.length_c   1.000
_cell.angle_alpha   90.00
_cell.angle_beta   90.00
_cell.angle_gamma   90.00
#
_symmetry.space_group_name_H-M   'P 1'
#
loop_
_entity.id
_entity.type
_entity.pdbx_description
1 polymer ?
#
loop_
_entity_poly.entity_id
_entity_poly.type
_entity_poly.pdbx_seq_one_letter_code
_entity_poly.pdbx_strand_id
1 'polypeptide(L)'
;MRALDTTHITFSAHALVRYIERFIDPEAVCILRARGLDDRAILERLLARHGAQLAVFQAQVRCAASRCYNAGDALSDLPFRLKLGHTRVVIQGGMCITVLPDDRPRTRGRLQQRTPGRLMQVAA
;
A
#
# COMPACT_ATOMS: atom_id res chain seq x y z
N MET A 1 -9.38 29.39 -5.99
CA MET A 1 -8.65 28.13 -5.70
C MET A 1 -9.06 27.12 -6.77
N ARG A 2 -8.12 26.61 -7.58
CA ARG A 2 -8.44 25.55 -8.55
C ARG A 2 -8.50 24.23 -7.80
N ALA A 3 -9.65 23.57 -7.82
CA ALA A 3 -9.77 22.19 -7.36
C ALA A 3 -8.80 21.34 -8.18
N LEU A 4 -7.89 20.63 -7.51
CA LEU A 4 -7.03 19.68 -8.20
C LEU A 4 -7.91 18.59 -8.79
N ASP A 5 -7.70 18.34 -10.06
CA ASP A 5 -8.45 17.38 -10.84
C ASP A 5 -7.99 15.97 -10.47
N THR A 6 -8.44 15.49 -9.31
CA THR A 6 -8.17 14.13 -8.78
C THR A 6 -8.70 13.02 -9.67
N THR A 7 -9.43 13.37 -10.74
CA THR A 7 -9.76 12.50 -11.85
C THR A 7 -8.50 11.94 -12.53
N HIS A 8 -7.36 12.63 -12.42
CA HIS A 8 -6.09 12.25 -13.05
C HIS A 8 -5.17 11.34 -12.23
N ILE A 9 -5.67 10.64 -11.19
CA ILE A 9 -4.83 9.62 -10.55
C ILE A 9 -4.63 8.44 -11.51
N THR A 10 -3.39 8.25 -11.91
CA THR A 10 -2.93 7.11 -12.71
C THR A 10 -2.49 5.98 -11.78
N PHE A 11 -2.65 4.74 -12.23
CA PHE A 11 -2.31 3.56 -11.44
C PHE A 11 -1.24 2.76 -12.17
N SER A 12 -0.09 2.57 -11.52
CA SER A 12 0.92 1.65 -12.04
C SER A 12 0.38 0.22 -12.10
N ALA A 13 0.84 -0.57 -13.07
CA ALA A 13 0.54 -2.00 -13.10
C ALA A 13 0.97 -2.69 -11.80
N HIS A 14 2.13 -2.30 -11.27
CA HIS A 14 2.64 -2.75 -9.99
C HIS A 14 1.63 -2.57 -8.85
N ALA A 15 1.08 -1.36 -8.68
CA ALA A 15 0.11 -1.09 -7.61
C ALA A 15 -1.16 -1.95 -7.75
N LEU A 16 -1.68 -2.13 -8.96
CA LEU A 16 -2.88 -2.93 -9.21
C LEU A 16 -2.64 -4.42 -8.98
N VAL A 17 -1.50 -4.95 -9.44
CA VAL A 17 -1.11 -6.35 -9.19
C VAL A 17 -0.92 -6.60 -7.69
N ARG A 18 -0.26 -5.69 -6.97
CA ARG A 18 -0.09 -5.79 -5.52
C ARG A 18 -1.42 -5.76 -4.77
N TYR A 19 -2.40 -4.99 -5.25
CA TYR A 19 -3.74 -5.01 -4.68
C TYR A 19 -4.42 -6.37 -4.87
N ILE A 20 -4.35 -6.93 -6.08
CA ILE A 20 -4.91 -8.27 -6.34
C ILE A 20 -4.22 -9.32 -5.47
N GLU A 21 -2.89 -9.32 -5.46
CA GLU A 21 -2.06 -10.28 -4.71
C GLU A 21 -2.40 -10.28 -3.22
N ARG A 22 -2.68 -9.11 -2.63
CA ARG A 22 -2.88 -8.99 -1.18
C ARG A 22 -4.31 -9.16 -0.73
N PHE A 23 -5.28 -8.80 -1.57
CA PHE A 23 -6.66 -8.61 -1.12
C PHE A 23 -7.71 -9.33 -1.97
N ILE A 24 -7.36 -9.88 -3.14
CA ILE A 24 -8.33 -10.51 -4.04
C ILE A 24 -7.94 -11.97 -4.33
N ASP A 25 -6.79 -12.19 -4.96
CA ASP A 25 -6.38 -13.50 -5.48
C ASP A 25 -4.84 -13.66 -5.40
N PRO A 26 -4.29 -13.92 -4.19
CA PRO A 26 -2.85 -14.14 -3.99
C PRO A 26 -2.31 -15.30 -4.85
N GLU A 27 -3.10 -16.36 -4.98
CA GLU A 27 -2.68 -17.59 -5.65
C GLU A 27 -2.50 -17.36 -7.16
N ALA A 28 -3.47 -16.70 -7.81
CA ALA A 28 -3.36 -16.40 -9.24
C ALA A 28 -2.14 -15.52 -9.56
N VAL A 29 -1.85 -14.50 -8.73
CA VAL A 29 -0.65 -13.67 -8.92
C VAL A 29 0.62 -14.48 -8.72
N CYS A 30 0.68 -15.32 -7.68
CA CYS A 30 1.84 -16.18 -7.41
C CYS A 30 2.14 -17.12 -8.59
N ILE A 31 1.11 -17.80 -9.13
CA ILE A 31 1.24 -18.70 -10.29
C ILE A 31 1.77 -17.94 -11.51
N LEU A 32 1.26 -16.73 -11.78
CA LEU A 32 1.69 -15.95 -12.94
C LEU A 32 3.11 -15.39 -12.77
N ARG A 33 3.50 -14.96 -11.55
CA ARG A 33 4.89 -14.57 -11.25
C ARG A 33 5.85 -15.75 -11.40
N ALA A 34 5.47 -16.94 -10.94
CA ALA A 34 6.29 -18.15 -11.09
C ALA A 34 6.53 -18.53 -12.55
N ARG A 35 5.65 -18.09 -13.46
CA ARG A 35 5.82 -18.22 -14.92
C ARG A 35 6.69 -17.12 -15.55
N GLY A 36 7.29 -16.25 -14.74
CA GLY A 36 8.17 -15.17 -15.20
C GLY A 36 7.46 -13.98 -15.83
N LEU A 37 6.15 -13.81 -15.61
CA LEU A 37 5.42 -12.67 -16.14
C LEU A 37 5.68 -11.41 -15.32
N ASP A 38 5.82 -10.28 -16.02
CA ASP A 38 5.89 -8.96 -15.38
C ASP A 38 4.50 -8.47 -14.93
N ASP A 39 4.47 -7.40 -14.12
CA ASP A 39 3.22 -6.90 -13.55
C ASP A 39 2.23 -6.39 -14.63
N ARG A 40 2.70 -5.97 -15.81
CA ARG A 40 1.81 -5.54 -16.89
C ARG A 40 1.12 -6.75 -17.52
N ALA A 41 1.87 -7.79 -17.86
CA ALA A 41 1.34 -9.03 -18.41
C ALA A 41 0.43 -9.75 -17.40
N ILE A 42 0.77 -9.71 -16.10
CA ILE A 42 -0.09 -10.22 -15.03
C ILE A 42 -1.41 -9.44 -15.00
N LEU A 43 -1.35 -8.10 -15.00
CA LEU A 43 -2.53 -7.26 -14.96
C LEU A 43 -3.44 -7.51 -16.16
N GLU A 44 -2.90 -7.57 -17.38
CA GLU A 44 -3.67 -7.84 -18.61
C GLU A 44 -4.42 -9.18 -18.52
N ARG A 45 -3.80 -10.23 -17.97
CA ARG A 45 -4.45 -11.54 -17.78
C ARG A 45 -5.53 -11.53 -16.70
N LEU A 46 -5.34 -10.76 -15.63
CA LEU A 46 -6.26 -10.72 -14.49
C LEU A 46 -7.37 -9.68 -14.67
N LEU A 47 -7.25 -8.76 -15.63
CA LEU A 47 -8.19 -7.67 -15.84
C LEU A 47 -9.59 -8.17 -16.20
N ALA A 48 -9.69 -9.21 -17.02
CA ALA A 48 -10.99 -9.79 -17.40
C ALA A 48 -11.76 -10.35 -16.20
N ARG A 49 -11.05 -10.86 -15.19
CA ARG A 49 -11.66 -11.49 -14.00
C ARG A 49 -11.87 -10.51 -12.84
N HIS A 50 -10.96 -9.55 -12.67
CA HIS A 50 -10.93 -8.67 -11.50
C HIS A 50 -11.10 -7.18 -11.82
N GLY A 51 -11.43 -6.84 -13.08
CA GLY A 51 -11.55 -5.46 -13.55
C GLY A 51 -12.57 -4.64 -12.77
N ALA A 52 -13.70 -5.22 -12.37
CA ALA A 52 -14.72 -4.54 -11.57
C ALA A 52 -14.19 -4.18 -10.16
N GLN A 53 -13.53 -5.12 -9.48
CA GLN A 53 -12.93 -4.90 -8.16
C GLN A 53 -11.81 -3.85 -8.24
N LEU A 54 -11.02 -3.87 -9.32
CA LEU A 54 -10.00 -2.85 -9.57
C LEU A 54 -10.62 -1.47 -9.80
N ALA A 55 -11.70 -1.37 -10.57
CA ALA A 55 -12.40 -0.11 -10.80
C ALA A 55 -12.94 0.50 -9.48
N VAL A 56 -13.50 -0.34 -8.61
CA VAL A 56 -13.96 0.08 -7.26
C VAL A 56 -12.77 0.59 -6.43
N PHE A 57 -11.67 -0.15 -6.37
CA PHE A 57 -10.46 0.27 -5.65
C PHE A 57 -9.94 1.62 -6.18
N GLN A 58 -9.83 1.78 -7.49
CA GLN A 58 -9.38 3.04 -8.08
C GLN A 58 -10.31 4.21 -7.75
N ALA A 59 -11.62 4.00 -7.78
CA ALA A 59 -12.60 5.01 -7.39
C ALA A 59 -12.48 5.41 -5.91
N GLN A 60 -12.25 4.44 -5.02
CA GLN A 60 -12.00 4.70 -3.59
C GLN A 60 -10.72 5.50 -3.37
N VAL A 61 -9.63 5.17 -4.07
CA VAL A 61 -8.37 5.92 -4.01
C VAL A 61 -8.58 7.36 -4.48
N ARG A 62 -9.25 7.57 -5.61
CA ARG A 62 -9.56 8.92 -6.13
C ARG A 62 -10.41 9.73 -5.15
N CYS A 63 -11.45 9.12 -4.59
CA CYS A 63 -12.31 9.78 -3.61
C CYS A 63 -11.58 10.12 -2.31
N ALA A 64 -10.72 9.24 -1.81
CA ALA A 64 -9.93 9.53 -0.62
C ALA A 64 -8.88 10.61 -0.88
N ALA A 65 -8.23 10.55 -2.04
CA ALA A 65 -7.26 11.55 -2.45
C ALA A 65 -7.90 12.93 -2.52
N SER A 66 -9.07 13.08 -3.16
CA SER A 66 -9.75 14.38 -3.28
C SER A 66 -10.08 15.02 -1.94
N ARG A 67 -10.39 14.21 -0.92
CA ARG A 67 -10.61 14.69 0.46
C ARG A 67 -9.32 15.18 1.11
N CYS A 68 -8.18 14.55 0.84
CA CYS A 68 -6.89 14.99 1.37
C CYS A 68 -6.35 16.25 0.68
N TYR A 69 -6.61 16.42 -0.62
CA TYR A 69 -6.11 17.56 -1.40
C TYR A 69 -6.87 18.87 -1.21
N ASN A 70 -8.12 18.84 -0.75
CA ASN A 70 -8.86 20.05 -0.40
C ASN A 70 -8.24 20.82 0.80
N ALA A 71 -7.25 20.24 1.48
CA ALA A 71 -6.56 20.83 2.63
C ALA A 71 -5.38 21.76 2.29
N GLY A 72 -5.13 22.08 1.01
CA GLY A 72 -4.28 23.23 0.63
C GLY A 72 -2.96 22.93 -0.08
N ASP A 73 -2.59 21.66 -0.26
CA ASP A 73 -1.35 21.34 -0.97
C ASP A 73 -1.64 20.92 -2.41
N ALA A 74 -1.14 21.75 -3.34
CA ALA A 74 -0.86 21.37 -4.72
C ALA A 74 -0.19 20.00 -4.76
N LEU A 75 -0.33 19.28 -5.89
CA LEU A 75 0.50 18.14 -6.25
C LEU A 75 1.98 18.56 -6.20
N SER A 76 2.55 18.59 -5.00
CA SER A 76 3.98 18.60 -4.82
C SER A 76 4.45 17.23 -5.31
N ASP A 77 5.64 17.17 -5.90
CA ASP A 77 6.29 15.91 -6.26
C ASP A 77 6.60 15.02 -5.03
N LEU A 78 6.17 15.44 -3.84
CA LEU A 78 6.33 14.72 -2.60
C LEU A 78 5.34 13.55 -2.53
N PRO A 79 5.81 12.35 -2.19
CA PRO A 79 4.95 11.20 -1.98
C PRO A 79 4.11 11.40 -0.71
N PHE A 80 2.81 11.14 -0.81
CA PHE A 80 1.91 11.10 0.34
C PHE A 80 1.20 9.75 0.43
N ARG A 81 0.70 9.44 1.64
CA ARG A 81 0.11 8.15 1.98
C ARG A 81 -1.38 8.31 2.26
N LEU A 82 -2.20 7.52 1.59
CA LEU A 82 -3.62 7.39 1.90
C LEU A 82 -3.88 6.08 2.64
N LYS A 83 -4.81 6.11 3.59
CA LYS A 83 -5.30 4.94 4.31
C LYS A 83 -6.75 4.68 3.92
N LEU A 84 -7.01 3.50 3.36
CA LEU A 84 -8.29 2.98 2.89
C LEU A 84 -8.62 1.71 3.68
N GLY A 85 -9.18 1.86 4.87
CA GLY A 85 -9.40 0.73 5.78
C GLY A 85 -8.08 0.05 6.15
N HIS A 86 -7.92 -1.22 5.76
CA HIS A 86 -6.70 -2.02 5.96
C HIS A 86 -5.66 -1.85 4.84
N THR A 87 -5.97 -1.08 3.83
CA THR A 87 -5.10 -0.82 2.68
C THR A 87 -4.45 0.55 2.83
N ARG A 88 -3.14 0.63 2.64
CA ARG A 88 -2.42 1.90 2.49
C ARG A 88 -1.95 2.03 1.06
N VAL A 89 -2.01 3.24 0.50
CA VAL A 89 -1.47 3.51 -0.84
C VAL A 89 -0.51 4.68 -0.79
N VAL A 90 0.54 4.61 -1.61
CA VAL A 90 1.47 5.72 -1.82
C VAL A 90 1.17 6.36 -3.16
N ILE A 91 0.97 7.67 -3.15
CA ILE A 91 0.73 8.46 -4.35
C ILE A 91 1.81 9.53 -4.44
N GLN A 92 2.39 9.68 -5.63
CA GLN A 92 3.42 10.67 -5.93
C GLN A 92 3.15 11.26 -7.31
N GLY A 93 3.12 12.59 -7.44
CA GLY A 93 2.89 13.25 -8.72
C GLY A 93 1.59 12.81 -9.42
N GLY A 94 0.54 12.46 -8.67
CA GLY A 94 -0.71 11.94 -9.22
C GLY A 94 -0.67 10.48 -9.67
N MET A 95 0.40 9.74 -9.38
CA MET A 95 0.52 8.32 -9.69
C MET A 95 0.43 7.47 -8.42
N CYS A 96 -0.45 6.48 -8.41
CA CYS A 96 -0.46 5.41 -7.42
C CYS A 96 0.60 4.36 -7.78
N ILE A 97 1.67 4.33 -6.97
CA ILE A 97 2.87 3.53 -7.26
C ILE A 97 2.99 2.30 -6.38
N THR A 98 2.34 2.25 -5.20
CA THR A 98 2.47 1.11 -4.28
C THR A 98 1.25 0.95 -3.39
N VAL A 99 0.92 -0.31 -3.11
CA VAL A 99 -0.09 -0.72 -2.13
C VAL A 99 0.60 -1.45 -0.97
N LEU A 100 0.33 -0.99 0.24
CA LEU A 100 0.92 -1.43 1.49
C LEU A 100 -0.17 -1.97 2.42
N PRO A 101 0.14 -2.96 3.27
CA PRO A 101 -0.77 -3.38 4.32
C PRO A 101 -0.78 -2.31 5.43
N ASP A 102 -1.91 -2.15 6.11
CA ASP A 102 -2.01 -1.22 7.24
C ASP A 102 -1.32 -1.73 8.52
N ASP A 103 -0.59 -2.86 8.49
CA ASP A 103 0.07 -3.50 9.63
C ASP A 103 0.82 -2.48 10.51
N ARG A 104 0.12 -1.87 11.46
CA ARG A 104 0.74 -1.13 12.54
C ARG A 104 1.25 -2.21 13.48
N PRO A 105 2.56 -2.27 13.76
CA PRO A 105 2.99 -3.01 14.92
C PRO A 105 2.25 -2.43 16.14
N ARG A 106 1.74 -3.31 17.01
CA ARG A 106 1.30 -2.94 18.36
C ARG A 106 2.51 -2.35 19.09
N THR A 107 2.71 -1.04 19.03
CA THR A 107 3.62 -0.38 19.97
C THR A 107 2.85 -0.13 21.27
N ARG A 108 2.93 -1.07 22.21
CA ARG A 108 2.75 -0.79 23.64
C ARG A 108 3.42 -1.86 24.53
N GLY A 109 4.66 -1.56 24.92
CA GLY A 109 5.10 -1.60 26.33
C GLY A 109 5.49 -2.94 26.97
N ARG A 110 6.80 -3.22 27.02
CA ARG A 110 7.58 -3.62 28.22
C ARG A 110 9.06 -3.51 27.83
N LEU A 111 9.73 -2.37 28.03
CA LEU A 111 10.37 -2.05 29.31
C LEU A 111 9.89 -2.93 30.48
N GLN A 112 10.45 -4.14 30.56
CA GLN A 112 10.65 -4.79 31.85
C GLN A 112 12.16 -4.81 32.12
N GLN A 113 12.57 -3.76 32.84
CA GLN A 113 13.59 -3.76 33.86
C GLN A 113 14.98 -4.30 33.48
N ARG A 114 15.88 -3.33 33.25
CA ARG A 114 17.24 -3.39 33.79
C ARG A 114 17.22 -4.03 35.18
N THR A 115 17.98 -5.10 35.37
CA THR A 115 18.68 -5.32 36.64
C THR A 115 20.17 -5.37 36.32
N PRO A 116 20.98 -4.39 36.75
CA PRO A 116 22.42 -4.51 36.73
C PRO A 116 22.87 -5.26 38.00
N GLY A 117 23.72 -6.27 37.83
CA GLY A 117 24.59 -6.78 38.89
C GLY A 117 24.08 -7.99 39.67
N ARG A 118 24.71 -9.15 39.42
CA ARG A 118 25.55 -9.77 40.46
C ARG A 118 26.54 -10.75 39.83
N LEU A 119 27.81 -10.37 39.89
CA LEU A 119 28.92 -11.30 39.98
C LEU A 119 28.67 -12.25 41.15
N MET A 120 28.84 -13.56 40.94
CA MET A 120 29.58 -14.41 41.87
C MET A 120 30.26 -15.52 41.07
N GLN A 121 31.60 -15.46 41.07
CA GLN A 121 32.48 -16.62 41.00
C GLN A 121 32.21 -17.51 42.21
N VAL A 122 32.22 -18.85 42.04
CA VAL A 122 33.02 -19.87 42.77
C VAL A 122 32.86 -21.16 41.93
N ALA A 123 33.83 -21.65 41.16
CA ALA A 123 35.02 -22.42 41.55
C ALA A 123 34.71 -23.69 42.38
N ALA A 124 34.73 -24.84 41.71
CA ALA A 124 35.37 -26.12 42.09
C ALA A 124 34.74 -27.26 41.28
#